data_AF-A0A6J4RS04-F1
#
_entry.id   AF-A0A6J4RS04-F1
#
_cell.length_a   1.000
_cell.length_b   1.000
_cell.length_c   1.000
_cell.angle_alpha   90.00
_cell.angle_beta   90.00
_cell.angle_gamma   90.00
#
_symmetry.space_group_name_H-M   'P 1'
#
loop_
_entity.id
_entity.type
_entity.pdbx_description
1 polymer ?
#
loop_
_entity_poly.entity_id
_entity_poly.type
_entity_poly.pdbx_seq_one_letter_code
_entity_poly.pdbx_strand_id
1 'polypeptide(L)' 'MLKGTVRLRLGNREVLVKAGQAASFNTMTTHSMTGYGGPLDHHGERRRRG' A
#
# COMPACT_ATOMS: atom_id res chain seq x y z
N MET A 1 -10.05 6.23 1.50
CA MET A 1 -8.68 6.78 1.32
C MET A 1 -7.76 6.06 2.27
N LEU A 2 -6.61 5.56 1.81
CA LEU A 2 -5.62 4.93 2.68
C LEU A 2 -4.90 6.01 3.50
N LYS A 3 -4.98 5.94 4.83
CA LYS A 3 -4.20 6.82 5.72
C LYS A 3 -2.96 6.05 6.17
N GLY A 4 -1.78 6.60 5.90
CA GLY A 4 -0.50 5.99 6.26
C GLY A 4 0.51 5.96 5.11
N THR A 5 1.62 5.26 5.34
CA THR A 5 2.65 4.99 4.33
C THR A 5 2.70 3.50 4.06
N VAL A 6 2.66 3.11 2.79
CA VAL A 6 2.84 1.73 2.36
C VAL A 6 4.32 1.49 2.07
N ARG A 7 4.85 0.39 2.58
CA ARG A 7 6.13 -0.14 2.19
C ARG A 7 5.93 -1.20 1.11
N LEU A 8 6.37 -0.87 -0.10
CA LEU A 8 6.36 -1.73 -1.27
C LEU A 8 7.76 -2.33 -1.44
N ARG A 9 7.88 -3.64 -1.28
CA ARG A 9 9.12 -4.38 -1.56
C ARG A 9 9.03 -4.97 -2.96
N LEU A 10 10.02 -4.70 -3.80
CA LEU A 10 10.15 -5.13 -5.19
C LEU A 10 11.48 -5.84 -5.36
N GLY A 11 11.48 -7.18 -5.27
CA GLY A 11 12.71 -7.97 -5.18
C GLY A 11 13.59 -7.48 -4.02
N ASN A 12 14.77 -6.94 -4.35
CA ASN A 12 15.73 -6.41 -3.39
C ASN A 12 15.59 -4.90 -3.12
N ARG A 13 14.61 -4.25 -3.74
CA ARG A 13 14.36 -2.81 -3.61
C ARG A 13 13.17 -2.56 -2.69
N GLU A 14 13.25 -1.50 -1.90
CA GLU A 14 12.16 -1.01 -1.06
C GLU A 14 11.73 0.40 -1.50
N VAL A 15 10.42 0.64 -1.54
CA VAL A 15 9.80 1.91 -1.91
C VAL A 15 8.73 2.27 -0.88
N LEU A 16 8.79 3.50 -0.37
CA LEU A 16 7.76 4.06 0.51
C LEU A 16 6.77 4.89 -0.31
N VAL A 17 5.50 4.51 -0.27
CA VAL A 17 4.40 5.17 -0.98
C VAL A 17 3.51 5.84 0.05
N LYS A 18 3.51 7.18 0.09
CA LYS A 18 2.67 7.95 1.01
C LYS A 18 1.23 8.02 0.48
N ALA A 19 0.28 8.31 1.37
CA ALA A 19 -1.08 8.63 0.97
C ALA A 19 -1.12 9.71 -0.13
N GLY A 20 -1.89 9.46 -1.19
CA GLY A 20 -1.98 10.34 -2.36
C GLY A 20 -0.90 10.12 -3.42
N GLN A 21 0.12 9.29 -3.17
CA GLN A 21 1.09 8.88 -4.18
C GLN A 21 0.70 7.56 -4.84
N ALA A 22 1.02 7.43 -6.13
CA ALA A 22 0.93 6.18 -6.87
C ALA A 22 2.34 5.67 -7.18
N ALA A 23 2.52 4.35 -7.13
CA ALA A 23 3.74 3.68 -7.56
C ALA A 23 3.37 2.56 -8.54
N SER A 24 4.09 2.52 -9.66
CA SER A 24 3.93 1.49 -10.70
C SER A 24 5.19 0.63 -10.74
N PHE A 25 5.00 -0.68 -10.89
CA PHE A 25 6.09 -1.64 -10.96
C PHE A 25 5.71 -2.81 -11.88
N ASN A 26 6.71 -3.54 -12.36
CA ASN A 26 6.47 -4.73 -13.16
C ASN A 26 5.94 -5.87 -12.27
N THR A 27 4.78 -6.42 -12.60
CA THR A 27 4.15 -7.52 -11.85
C THR A 27 4.96 -8.82 -11.90
N MET A 28 5.87 -8.96 -12.86
CA MET A 28 6.82 -10.07 -12.95
C MET A 28 7.96 -9.96 -11.90
N THR A 29 8.08 -8.82 -11.22
CA THR A 29 8.96 -8.68 -10.06
C THR A 29 8.22 -9.19 -8.83
N THR A 30 8.81 -10.13 -8.09
CA THR A 30 8.28 -10.56 -6.79
C THR A 30 8.09 -9.35 -5.89
N HIS A 31 6.84 -9.12 -5.46
CA HIS A 31 6.47 -7.92 -4.74
C HIS A 31 5.63 -8.22 -3.49
N SER A 32 5.72 -7.34 -2.50
CA SER A 32 4.90 -7.41 -1.29
C SER A 32 4.59 -6.00 -0.78
N MET A 33 3.37 -5.80 -0.27
CA MET A 33 2.93 -4.53 0.29
C MET A 33 2.62 -4.70 1.77
N THR A 34 3.20 -3.83 2.60
CA THR A 34 3.00 -3.81 4.06
C THR A 34 2.81 -2.39 4.55
N GLY A 35 2.22 -2.21 5.73
CA GLY A 35 2.18 -0.89 6.37
C GLY A 35 3.54 -0.50 6.92
N TYR A 36 3.95 0.74 6.69
CA TYR A 36 5.16 1.31 7.26
C TYR A 36 4.85 1.93 8.62
N GLY A 37 5.44 1.40 9.68
CA GLY A 37 5.26 1.89 11.05
C GLY A 37 3.97 1.46 11.76
N GLY A 38 3.16 0.59 11.15
CA GLY A 38 1.91 0.09 11.73
C GLY A 38 0.96 -0.50 10.68
N PRO A 39 -0.21 -1.04 11.09
CA PRO A 39 -1.22 -1.53 10.16
C PRO A 39 -1.70 -0.40 9.23
N LEU A 40 -1.95 -0.75 7.96
CA LEU A 40 -2.55 0.19 7.02
C LEU A 40 -4.02 0.40 7.38
N ASP A 41 -4.39 1.63 7.73
CA ASP A 41 -5.78 1.99 7.92
C ASP A 41 -6.43 2.19 6.54
N HIS A 42 -7.09 1.13 6.08
CA HIS A 42 -7.95 1.21 4.91
C HIS A 42 -9.33 1.67 5.38
N HIS A 43 -9.57 2.99 5.38
CA HIS A 43 -10.92 3.56 5.42
C HIS A 43 -11.62 3.28 4.08
N GLY A 44 -11.90 2.00 3.86
CA GLY A 44 -12.88 1.54 2.91
C GLY A 44 -14.22 1.70 3.59
N GLU A 45 -15.00 2.67 3.14
CA GLU A 45 -16.41 2.74 3.50
C GLU A 45 -17.07 1.41 3.10
N ARG A 46 -17.19 0.49 4.06
CA ARG A 46 -18.10 -0.65 3.89
C ARG A 46 -19.49 -0.05 3.99
N ARG A 47 -20.02 0.46 2.86
CA ARG A 47 -21.46 0.70 2.74
C ARG A 47 -22.15 -0.66 2.72
N ARG A 48 -22.41 -1.20 3.91
CA ARG A 48 -23.56 -2.09 4.09
C ARG A 48 -24.78 -1.19 3.89
N ARG A 49 -25.32 -1.18 2.67
CA ARG A 49 -26.71 -0.79 2.47
C ARG A 49 -27.55 -1.92 3.07
N GLY A 50 -28.31 -1.59 4.11
CA GLY A 50 -29.50 -2.35 4.47
C GLY A 50 -30.61 -2.12 3.46
#